data_AF-A0A1E4SIQ2-F1
#
_entry.id   AF-A0A1E4SIQ2-F1
#
_cell.length_a   1.000
_cell.length_b   1.000
_cell.length_c   1.000
_cell.angle_alpha   90.00
_cell.angle_beta   90.00
_cell.angle_gamma   90.00
#
_symmetry.space_group_name_H-M   'P 1'
#
loop_
_entity.id
_entity.type
_entity.pdbx_description
1 polymer ?
#
loop_
_entity_poly.entity_id
_entity_poly.type
_entity_poly.pdbx_seq_one_letter_code
_entity_poly.pdbx_strand_id
1 'polypeptide(L)'
;IMISTRVSLQWNDDAPEELTSTMAMTSRNNHFVDLRVYKKNYPYHPQQPEPFIEDVFQWVMCGIEHPIEGTGKIKFVTTIDSSSIAPAIKLGGPVVPGPPDIGDFSDIEGSLDRKEVGEMMSPDTGKLESYVEIWRSLDAENHTPETEVREGANKDDVECKVLEVVEDETYHGKLIQLGNWLQGIVHNKKNNDLHVIRAFKEADGWREMIGYGNTEFFPLDSELKRAEVEWKRIE
;
A
#
# COMPACT_ATOMS: atom_id res chain seq x y z
N ILE A 1 11.63 8.43 -5.13
CA ILE A 1 10.20 8.18 -4.86
C ILE A 1 9.58 7.42 -6.02
N MET A 2 8.49 6.72 -5.77
CA MET A 2 7.71 6.00 -6.77
C MET A 2 6.24 6.02 -6.36
N ILE A 3 5.36 6.29 -7.32
CA ILE A 3 3.93 5.95 -7.23
C ILE A 3 3.62 5.08 -8.44
N SER A 4 3.04 3.91 -8.23
CA SER A 4 2.70 2.98 -9.30
C SER A 4 1.30 2.44 -9.12
N THR A 5 0.62 2.20 -10.24
CA THR A 5 -0.58 1.35 -10.28
C THR A 5 -0.24 0.03 -10.93
N ARG A 6 -0.92 -1.03 -10.49
CA ARG A 6 -0.79 -2.35 -11.10
C ARG A 6 -1.76 -2.43 -12.29
N VAL A 7 -1.20 -2.76 -13.45
CA VAL A 7 -1.93 -2.91 -14.72
C VAL A 7 -2.57 -4.29 -14.80
N SER A 8 -1.87 -5.32 -14.32
CA SER A 8 -2.37 -6.69 -14.24
C SER A 8 -1.59 -7.50 -13.22
N LEU A 9 -2.25 -8.50 -12.66
CA LEU A 9 -1.71 -9.62 -11.92
C LEU A 9 -2.07 -10.90 -12.65
N GLN A 10 -1.09 -11.80 -12.79
CA GLN A 10 -1.27 -13.14 -13.30
C GLN A 10 -0.75 -14.13 -12.27
N TRP A 11 -1.55 -15.11 -11.90
CA TRP A 11 -1.13 -16.24 -11.08
C TRP A 11 -0.85 -17.45 -11.97
N ASN A 12 0.31 -18.08 -11.80
CA ASN A 12 0.70 -19.25 -12.60
C ASN A 12 0.42 -19.06 -14.11
N ASP A 13 -0.35 -19.97 -14.72
CA ASP A 13 -0.75 -19.96 -16.13
C ASP A 13 -2.15 -19.33 -16.37
N ASP A 14 -2.75 -18.70 -15.37
CA ASP A 14 -4.08 -18.08 -15.51
C ASP A 14 -4.02 -16.86 -16.45
N ALA A 15 -5.19 -16.36 -16.88
CA ALA A 15 -5.23 -15.14 -17.68
C ALA A 15 -4.86 -13.92 -16.80
N PRO A 16 -4.05 -12.97 -17.28
CA PRO A 16 -3.76 -11.76 -16.54
C PRO A 16 -5.03 -10.93 -16.35
N GLU A 17 -5.26 -10.47 -15.12
CA GLU A 17 -6.41 -9.63 -14.79
C GLU A 17 -6.04 -8.55 -13.75
N GLU A 18 -6.88 -7.54 -13.59
CA GLU A 18 -6.71 -6.55 -12.53
C GLU A 18 -8.05 -6.26 -11.85
N LEU A 19 -8.24 -6.87 -10.69
CA LEU A 19 -9.45 -6.75 -9.89
C LEU A 19 -9.41 -5.57 -8.92
N THR A 20 -8.26 -4.93 -8.73
CA THR A 20 -8.06 -3.90 -7.70
C THR A 20 -7.69 -2.54 -8.28
N SER A 21 -8.04 -1.47 -7.55
CA SER A 21 -7.46 -0.14 -7.74
C SER A 21 -6.17 -0.06 -6.91
N THR A 22 -5.17 -0.85 -7.33
CA THR A 22 -3.88 -0.93 -6.64
C THR A 22 -3.09 0.36 -6.81
N MET A 23 -2.54 0.85 -5.71
CA MET A 23 -1.53 1.90 -5.72
C MET A 23 -0.45 1.57 -4.69
N ALA A 24 0.77 1.43 -5.20
CA ALA A 24 1.98 1.27 -4.40
C ALA A 24 2.73 2.61 -4.38
N MET A 25 3.13 3.06 -3.19
CA MET A 25 3.89 4.28 -2.97
C MET A 25 5.17 3.95 -2.23
N THR A 26 6.31 4.38 -2.77
CA THR A 26 7.64 4.19 -2.18
C THR A 26 8.36 5.53 -2.02
N SER A 27 8.85 5.83 -0.82
CA SER A 27 9.52 7.09 -0.45
C SER A 27 10.95 7.19 -1.01
N ARG A 28 11.71 8.24 -0.67
CA ARG A 28 13.14 8.35 -1.05
C ARG A 28 13.99 7.37 -0.25
N ASN A 29 13.61 7.08 1.00
CA ASN A 29 14.29 6.13 1.87
C ASN A 29 13.63 4.75 1.88
N ASN A 30 13.02 4.35 0.76
CA ASN A 30 12.48 3.00 0.52
C ASN A 30 11.36 2.56 1.48
N HIS A 31 10.71 3.49 2.19
CA HIS A 31 9.47 3.16 2.91
C HIS A 31 8.36 2.95 1.89
N PHE A 32 7.57 1.88 2.02
CA PHE A 32 6.47 1.61 1.11
C PHE A 32 5.12 1.44 1.81
N VAL A 33 4.06 1.79 1.10
CA VAL A 33 2.66 1.46 1.40
C VAL A 33 2.00 0.98 0.10
N ASP A 34 1.44 -0.22 0.12
CA ASP A 34 0.71 -0.83 -1.00
C ASP A 34 -0.71 -1.18 -0.56
N LEU A 35 -1.69 -0.55 -1.22
CA LEU A 35 -3.12 -0.74 -0.95
C LEU A 35 -3.80 -1.29 -2.21
N ARG A 36 -4.36 -2.50 -2.11
CA ARG A 36 -5.02 -3.22 -3.20
C ARG A 36 -6.53 -3.34 -2.96
N VAL A 37 -7.25 -2.20 -2.95
CA VAL A 37 -8.71 -2.18 -2.78
C VAL A 37 -9.39 -2.77 -4.02
N TYR A 38 -10.42 -3.62 -3.86
CA TYR A 38 -11.14 -4.13 -5.02
C TYR A 38 -11.83 -2.99 -5.81
N LYS A 39 -11.79 -3.04 -7.14
CA LYS A 39 -12.41 -2.01 -8.01
C LYS A 39 -13.90 -1.84 -7.74
N LYS A 40 -14.62 -2.94 -7.43
CA LYS A 40 -16.04 -2.92 -7.05
C LYS A 40 -16.33 -2.09 -5.79
N ASN A 41 -15.31 -1.86 -4.97
CA ASN A 41 -15.39 -1.14 -3.70
C ASN A 41 -14.74 0.25 -3.79
N TYR A 42 -14.19 0.68 -4.93
CA TYR A 42 -13.46 1.94 -5.06
C TYR A 42 -14.33 3.07 -5.65
N PRO A 43 -14.36 4.28 -5.07
CA PRO A 43 -13.78 4.66 -3.77
C PRO A 43 -14.49 3.96 -2.60
N TYR A 44 -13.77 3.74 -1.49
CA TYR A 44 -14.32 3.06 -0.30
C TYR A 44 -14.41 4.04 0.87
N HIS A 45 -15.55 4.05 1.56
CA HIS A 45 -15.75 4.82 2.79
C HIS A 45 -16.20 3.87 3.91
N PRO A 46 -15.88 4.18 5.18
CA PRO A 46 -16.22 3.31 6.31
C PRO A 46 -17.71 3.01 6.38
N GLN A 47 -18.06 1.75 6.67
CA GLN A 47 -19.44 1.27 6.79
C GLN A 47 -19.74 0.72 8.18
N GLN A 48 -21.03 0.61 8.51
CA GLN A 48 -21.49 0.05 9.79
C GLN A 48 -22.58 -1.01 9.53
N PRO A 49 -22.33 -2.31 9.84
CA PRO A 49 -21.06 -2.86 10.35
C PRO A 49 -19.94 -2.76 9.30
N GLU A 50 -18.69 -2.61 9.75
CA GLU A 50 -17.53 -2.63 8.85
C GLU A 50 -17.34 -4.07 8.34
N PRO A 51 -17.28 -4.30 7.02
CA PRO A 51 -16.95 -5.61 6.47
C PRO A 51 -15.54 -6.06 6.87
N PHE A 52 -15.24 -7.35 6.75
CA PHE A 52 -13.87 -7.82 6.97
C PHE A 52 -12.93 -7.24 5.92
N ILE A 53 -11.67 -7.01 6.30
CA ILE A 53 -10.70 -6.36 5.42
C ILE A 53 -10.53 -7.08 4.08
N GLU A 54 -10.62 -8.41 4.06
CA GLU A 54 -10.52 -9.25 2.86
C GLU A 54 -11.74 -9.14 1.92
N ASP A 55 -12.88 -8.61 2.40
CA ASP A 55 -14.03 -8.32 1.53
C ASP A 55 -13.87 -6.97 0.82
N VAL A 56 -13.01 -6.09 1.35
CA VAL A 56 -12.75 -4.74 0.86
C VAL A 56 -11.49 -4.67 -0.01
N PHE A 57 -10.42 -5.32 0.45
CA PHE A 57 -9.09 -5.31 -0.14
C PHE A 57 -8.62 -6.72 -0.49
N GLN A 58 -7.93 -6.85 -1.61
CA GLN A 58 -7.15 -8.06 -1.91
C GLN A 58 -5.95 -8.16 -0.95
N TRP A 59 -5.30 -7.03 -0.67
CA TRP A 59 -4.15 -6.94 0.22
C TRP A 59 -3.89 -5.50 0.67
N VAL A 60 -3.47 -5.32 1.91
CA VAL A 60 -2.99 -4.06 2.49
C VAL A 60 -1.67 -4.32 3.21
N MET A 61 -0.62 -3.58 2.86
CA MET A 61 0.69 -3.77 3.46
C MET A 61 1.56 -2.50 3.48
N CYS A 62 2.48 -2.43 4.42
CA CYS A 62 3.54 -1.42 4.43
C CYS A 62 4.83 -1.92 5.08
N GLY A 63 5.95 -1.32 4.70
CA GLY A 63 7.26 -1.77 5.15
C GLY A 63 8.41 -0.95 4.62
N ILE A 64 9.55 -1.64 4.44
CA ILE A 64 10.77 -1.10 3.83
C ILE A 64 11.21 -2.02 2.69
N GLU A 65 11.53 -1.42 1.55
CA GLU A 65 12.16 -2.10 0.41
C GLU A 65 13.67 -2.20 0.62
N HIS A 66 14.22 -3.38 0.37
CA HIS A 66 15.65 -3.64 0.35
C HIS A 66 16.06 -4.11 -1.05
N PRO A 67 16.47 -3.19 -1.94
CA PRO A 67 17.03 -3.56 -3.23
C PRO A 67 18.24 -4.48 -3.06
N ILE A 68 18.30 -5.55 -3.84
CA ILE A 68 19.40 -6.50 -3.82
C ILE A 68 20.43 -6.04 -4.86
N GLU A 69 21.57 -5.54 -4.38
CA GLU A 69 22.62 -4.92 -5.20
C GLU A 69 23.06 -5.82 -6.36
N GLY A 70 23.21 -5.23 -7.55
CA GLY A 70 23.62 -5.95 -8.77
C GLY A 70 22.54 -6.82 -9.40
N THR A 71 21.29 -6.72 -8.95
CA THR A 71 20.14 -7.44 -9.50
C THR A 71 18.94 -6.51 -9.75
N GLY A 72 17.90 -7.01 -10.40
CA GLY A 72 16.59 -6.36 -10.49
C GLY A 72 15.67 -6.68 -9.30
N LYS A 73 16.17 -7.37 -8.27
CA LYS A 73 15.35 -7.89 -7.18
C LYS A 73 15.20 -6.91 -6.03
N ILE A 74 14.01 -6.87 -5.45
CA ILE A 74 13.69 -6.11 -4.24
C ILE A 74 13.15 -7.07 -3.20
N LYS A 75 13.72 -7.05 -1.99
CA LYS A 75 13.14 -7.75 -0.84
C LYS A 75 12.22 -6.80 -0.08
N PHE A 76 10.97 -7.18 0.09
CA PHE A 76 9.99 -6.42 0.85
C PHE A 76 9.96 -6.90 2.30
N VAL A 77 10.33 -6.03 3.25
CA VAL A 77 10.23 -6.31 4.68
C VAL A 77 8.99 -5.60 5.20
N THR A 78 7.90 -6.36 5.30
CA THR A 78 6.60 -5.88 5.79
C THR A 78 6.61 -5.71 7.30
N THR A 79 6.05 -4.60 7.76
CA THR A 79 5.81 -4.33 9.19
C THR A 79 4.32 -4.37 9.55
N ILE A 80 3.44 -4.12 8.57
CA ILE A 80 1.99 -4.39 8.64
C ILE A 80 1.63 -5.14 7.37
N ASP A 81 0.86 -6.22 7.52
CA ASP A 81 0.45 -7.11 6.44
C ASP A 81 -0.92 -7.72 6.77
N SER A 82 -1.94 -7.37 5.98
CA SER A 82 -3.30 -7.88 6.18
C SER A 82 -3.42 -9.39 6.00
N SER A 83 -2.57 -10.03 5.18
CA SER A 83 -2.58 -11.48 4.98
C SER A 83 -2.13 -12.24 6.24
N SER A 84 -1.29 -11.61 7.06
CA SER A 84 -0.86 -12.12 8.36
C SER A 84 -1.85 -11.79 9.48
N ILE A 85 -2.50 -10.62 9.41
CA ILE A 85 -3.38 -10.08 10.46
C ILE A 85 -4.82 -10.61 10.36
N ALA A 86 -5.41 -10.72 9.17
CA ALA A 86 -6.80 -11.14 9.01
C ALA A 86 -7.06 -12.57 9.54
N PRO A 87 -6.17 -13.57 9.34
CA PRO A 87 -6.33 -14.87 9.97
C PRO A 87 -6.25 -14.82 11.50
N ALA A 88 -5.40 -13.95 12.07
CA ALA A 88 -5.27 -13.79 13.51
C ALA A 88 -6.57 -13.27 14.15
N ILE A 89 -7.25 -12.32 13.50
CA ILE A 89 -8.58 -11.84 13.91
C ILE A 89 -9.60 -12.99 13.84
N LYS A 90 -9.69 -13.69 12.70
CA LYS A 90 -10.70 -14.74 12.46
C LYS A 90 -10.53 -15.95 13.39
N LEU A 91 -9.30 -16.32 13.70
CA LEU A 91 -8.97 -17.52 14.49
C LEU A 91 -8.72 -17.22 15.98
N GLY A 92 -8.62 -15.95 16.37
CA GLY A 92 -8.31 -15.55 17.75
C GLY A 92 -6.89 -15.94 18.17
N GLY A 93 -5.91 -15.76 17.29
CA GLY A 93 -4.51 -16.17 17.48
C GLY A 93 -3.50 -15.02 17.37
N PRO A 94 -2.19 -15.31 17.54
CA PRO A 94 -1.15 -14.31 17.29
C PRO A 94 -1.04 -14.00 15.79
N VAL A 95 -0.61 -12.78 15.47
CA VAL A 95 -0.18 -12.43 14.10
C VAL A 95 1.11 -13.20 13.82
N VAL A 96 1.10 -14.02 12.77
CA VAL A 96 2.27 -14.76 12.30
C VAL A 96 2.75 -14.10 11.03
N PRO A 97 3.99 -13.55 10.99
CA PRO A 97 4.51 -12.94 9.77
C PRO A 97 4.53 -13.92 8.60
N GLY A 98 4.12 -13.45 7.43
CA GLY A 98 4.27 -14.16 6.17
C GLY A 98 5.73 -14.45 5.81
N PRO A 99 5.96 -15.33 4.82
CA PRO A 99 7.30 -15.52 4.26
C PRO A 99 7.83 -14.20 3.66
N PRO A 100 9.16 -14.03 3.60
CA PRO A 100 9.75 -12.86 2.95
C PRO A 100 9.36 -12.82 1.47
N ASP A 101 8.87 -11.68 1.02
CA ASP A 101 8.54 -11.44 -0.39
C ASP A 101 9.74 -10.84 -1.13
N ILE A 102 10.05 -11.39 -2.30
CA ILE A 102 11.11 -10.95 -3.19
C ILE A 102 10.57 -10.87 -4.61
N GLY A 103 10.36 -9.64 -5.09
CA GLY A 103 10.01 -9.36 -6.48
C GLY A 103 11.25 -9.19 -7.35
N ASP A 104 11.22 -9.72 -8.58
CA ASP A 104 12.25 -9.54 -9.61
C ASP A 104 11.74 -8.64 -10.73
N PHE A 105 12.26 -7.41 -10.78
CA PHE A 105 11.82 -6.38 -11.69
C PHE A 105 12.65 -6.36 -12.98
N SER A 106 11.95 -6.22 -14.10
CA SER A 106 12.54 -6.09 -15.43
C SER A 106 11.72 -5.15 -16.32
N ASP A 107 12.38 -4.49 -17.26
CA ASP A 107 11.71 -3.69 -18.27
C ASP A 107 11.00 -4.60 -19.29
N ILE A 108 9.91 -4.10 -19.87
CA ILE A 108 9.18 -4.77 -20.94
C ILE A 108 9.55 -4.10 -22.27
N GLU A 109 10.10 -4.86 -23.20
CA GLU A 109 10.52 -4.34 -24.51
C GLU A 109 9.35 -3.64 -25.24
N GLY A 110 9.58 -2.39 -25.66
CA GLY A 110 8.57 -1.58 -26.35
C GLY A 110 7.47 -1.00 -25.46
N SER A 111 7.58 -1.12 -24.13
CA SER A 111 6.65 -0.56 -23.17
C SER A 111 7.36 0.34 -22.16
N LEU A 112 6.59 1.23 -21.52
CA LEU A 112 7.02 2.01 -20.35
C LEU A 112 6.53 1.36 -19.03
N ASP A 113 5.88 0.20 -19.10
CA ASP A 113 5.52 -0.60 -17.94
C ASP A 113 6.67 -1.52 -17.54
N ARG A 114 6.74 -1.84 -16.25
CA ARG A 114 7.71 -2.78 -15.67
C ARG A 114 7.03 -4.09 -15.33
N LYS A 115 7.76 -5.19 -15.45
CA LYS A 115 7.31 -6.52 -15.04
C LYS A 115 7.99 -6.89 -13.74
N GLU A 116 7.21 -7.33 -12.77
CA GLU A 116 7.67 -7.98 -11.56
C GLU A 116 7.26 -9.46 -11.61
N VAL A 117 8.18 -10.34 -11.23
CA VAL A 117 7.88 -11.76 -11.05
C VAL A 117 8.36 -12.23 -9.69
N GLY A 118 7.63 -13.15 -9.08
CA GLY A 118 7.98 -13.69 -7.77
C GLY A 118 7.12 -14.88 -7.40
N GLU A 119 7.20 -15.26 -6.13
CA GLU A 119 6.34 -16.26 -5.52
C GLU A 119 5.78 -15.69 -4.22
N MET A 120 4.47 -15.73 -4.04
CA MET A 120 3.83 -15.30 -2.80
C MET A 120 2.60 -16.15 -2.48
N MET A 121 2.09 -16.04 -1.27
CA MET A 121 0.86 -16.73 -0.90
C MET A 121 -0.32 -16.07 -1.63
N SER A 122 -0.99 -16.83 -2.49
CA SER A 122 -2.19 -16.38 -3.18
C SER A 122 -3.33 -16.19 -2.16
N PRO A 123 -3.98 -15.00 -2.12
CA PRO A 123 -5.12 -14.76 -1.23
C PRO A 123 -6.29 -15.71 -1.48
N ASP A 124 -6.48 -16.13 -2.73
CA ASP A 124 -7.62 -16.96 -3.13
C ASP A 124 -7.43 -18.43 -2.77
N THR A 125 -6.20 -18.94 -2.90
CA THR A 125 -5.90 -20.36 -2.69
C THR A 125 -5.23 -20.66 -1.35
N GLY A 126 -4.64 -19.65 -0.70
CA GLY A 126 -3.80 -19.80 0.49
C GLY A 126 -2.51 -20.58 0.24
N LYS A 127 -2.10 -20.75 -1.02
CA LYS A 127 -0.90 -21.52 -1.42
C LYS A 127 0.17 -20.59 -1.95
N LEU A 128 1.43 -21.02 -1.84
CA LEU A 128 2.54 -20.36 -2.51
C LEU A 128 2.41 -20.59 -4.02
N GLU A 129 2.26 -19.51 -4.78
CA GLU A 129 2.06 -19.53 -6.23
C GLU A 129 2.99 -18.52 -6.90
N SER A 130 3.40 -18.81 -8.13
CA SER A 130 4.18 -17.84 -8.92
C SER A 130 3.25 -16.76 -9.45
N TYR A 131 3.79 -15.55 -9.56
CA TYR A 131 3.04 -14.42 -10.08
C TYR A 131 3.83 -13.63 -11.13
N VAL A 132 3.08 -12.94 -11.98
CA VAL A 132 3.58 -11.87 -12.85
C VAL A 132 2.72 -10.64 -12.61
N GLU A 133 3.32 -9.56 -12.12
CA GLU A 133 2.67 -8.26 -11.99
C GLU A 133 3.24 -7.29 -13.04
N ILE A 134 2.34 -6.54 -13.69
CA ILE A 134 2.72 -5.47 -14.61
C ILE A 134 2.43 -4.14 -13.93
N TRP A 135 3.44 -3.31 -13.79
CA TRP A 135 3.40 -2.07 -13.04
C TRP A 135 3.59 -0.86 -13.94
N ARG A 136 2.75 0.15 -13.73
CA ARG A 136 2.84 1.44 -14.37
C ARG A 136 3.22 2.51 -13.38
N SER A 137 4.36 3.14 -13.59
CA SER A 137 4.77 4.31 -12.83
C SER A 137 3.95 5.55 -13.22
N LEU A 138 3.51 6.30 -12.22
CA LEU A 138 2.64 7.47 -12.35
C LEU A 138 3.36 8.74 -11.91
N ASP A 139 2.88 9.88 -12.40
CA ASP A 139 3.36 11.20 -11.98
C ASP A 139 2.70 11.61 -10.66
N ALA A 140 3.49 11.83 -9.61
CA ALA A 140 2.95 12.08 -8.26
C ALA A 140 2.20 13.42 -8.10
N GLU A 141 2.37 14.37 -9.01
CA GLU A 141 1.71 15.68 -8.97
C GLU A 141 0.54 15.76 -9.95
N ASN A 142 0.73 15.19 -11.14
CA ASN A 142 -0.20 15.32 -12.26
C ASN A 142 -1.15 14.13 -12.41
N HIS A 143 -0.83 12.96 -11.85
CA HIS A 143 -1.81 11.88 -11.74
C HIS A 143 -2.90 12.28 -10.76
N THR A 144 -4.15 12.25 -11.21
CA THR A 144 -5.34 12.54 -10.41
C THR A 144 -6.26 11.32 -10.37
N PRO A 145 -7.25 11.28 -9.46
CA PRO A 145 -8.22 10.18 -9.44
C PRO A 145 -8.99 10.03 -10.76
N GLU A 146 -9.17 11.11 -11.52
CA GLU A 146 -9.90 11.12 -12.79
C GLU A 146 -8.99 10.95 -14.02
N THR A 147 -7.70 11.24 -13.90
CA THR A 147 -6.76 11.25 -15.03
C THR A 147 -5.45 10.55 -14.68
N GLU A 148 -5.17 9.46 -15.38
CA GLU A 148 -3.88 8.78 -15.32
C GLU A 148 -2.82 9.57 -16.09
N VAL A 149 -1.74 9.94 -15.40
CA VAL A 149 -0.56 10.57 -16.00
C VAL A 149 0.65 9.72 -15.63
N ARG A 150 1.36 9.23 -16.65
CA ARG A 150 2.60 8.47 -16.46
C ARG A 150 3.70 9.35 -15.93
N GLU A 151 4.64 8.74 -15.20
CA GLU A 151 5.80 9.46 -14.66
C GLU A 151 6.56 10.23 -15.76
N GLY A 152 6.86 11.50 -15.47
CA GLY A 152 7.76 12.32 -16.28
C GLY A 152 9.24 12.11 -15.94
N ALA A 153 10.11 12.84 -16.64
CA ALA A 153 11.55 12.76 -16.45
C ALA A 153 12.07 13.44 -15.17
N ASN A 154 11.31 14.35 -14.55
CA ASN A 154 11.74 15.10 -13.37
C ASN A 154 11.10 14.52 -12.10
N LYS A 155 11.93 14.03 -11.17
CA LYS A 155 11.49 13.42 -9.89
C LYS A 155 12.03 14.15 -8.66
N ASP A 156 12.87 15.17 -8.84
CA ASP A 156 13.71 15.68 -7.75
C ASP A 156 12.93 16.61 -6.80
N ASP A 157 11.91 17.32 -7.31
CA ASP A 157 11.17 18.34 -6.55
C ASP A 157 9.85 17.87 -5.93
N VAL A 158 9.48 16.60 -6.08
CA VAL A 158 8.20 16.10 -5.56
C VAL A 158 8.21 16.05 -4.03
N GLU A 159 7.19 16.64 -3.41
CA GLU A 159 6.96 16.57 -1.97
C GLU A 159 6.95 15.10 -1.50
N CYS A 160 7.77 14.77 -0.51
CA CYS A 160 7.73 13.48 0.15
C CYS A 160 7.74 13.69 1.66
N LYS A 161 6.80 13.04 2.33
CA LYS A 161 6.70 13.02 3.78
C LYS A 161 6.39 11.59 4.18
N VAL A 162 7.18 11.06 5.11
CA VAL A 162 6.90 9.76 5.73
C VAL A 162 6.71 9.97 7.21
N LEU A 163 5.57 9.52 7.70
CA LEU A 163 5.30 9.45 9.12
C LEU A 163 5.24 7.99 9.56
N GLU A 164 5.62 7.77 10.79
CA GLU A 164 5.50 6.51 11.49
C GLU A 164 4.87 6.78 12.85
N VAL A 165 4.04 5.85 13.31
CA VAL A 165 3.51 5.94 14.67
C VAL A 165 4.69 5.88 15.65
N VAL A 166 4.67 6.73 16.67
CA VAL A 166 5.63 6.66 17.78
C VAL A 166 5.41 5.31 18.45
N GLU A 167 6.37 4.40 18.27
CA GLU A 167 6.30 3.01 18.73
C GLU A 167 5.83 2.95 20.18
N ASP A 168 4.69 2.29 20.40
CA ASP A 168 4.19 1.91 21.70
C ASP A 168 3.64 0.46 21.66
N GLU A 169 3.13 -0.06 22.79
CA GLU A 169 2.61 -1.43 22.86
C GLU A 169 1.25 -1.63 22.15
N THR A 170 0.60 -0.55 21.70
CA THR A 170 -0.78 -0.56 21.19
C THR A 170 -0.83 -0.38 19.68
N TYR A 171 -0.13 0.60 19.15
CA TYR A 171 -0.26 1.02 17.76
C TYR A 171 1.07 0.87 17.01
N HIS A 172 0.96 0.39 15.78
CA HIS A 172 2.00 0.50 14.78
C HIS A 172 1.38 1.13 13.53
N GLY A 173 2.12 1.94 12.79
CA GLY A 173 1.56 2.57 11.61
C GLY A 173 2.55 3.32 10.76
N LYS A 174 2.22 3.47 9.48
CA LYS A 174 3.01 4.16 8.47
C LYS A 174 2.11 4.97 7.56
N LEU A 175 2.52 6.19 7.25
CA LEU A 175 1.84 7.10 6.33
C LEU A 175 2.87 7.67 5.38
N ILE A 176 2.58 7.64 4.09
CA ILE A 176 3.43 8.22 3.05
C ILE A 176 2.59 9.22 2.27
N GLN A 177 3.13 10.42 2.10
CA GLN A 177 2.64 11.41 1.15
C GLN A 177 3.69 11.60 0.06
N LEU A 178 3.28 11.46 -1.21
CA LEU A 178 4.09 11.76 -2.39
C LEU A 178 3.31 12.69 -3.30
N GLY A 179 3.80 13.91 -3.49
CA GLY A 179 3.10 14.95 -4.25
C GLY A 179 1.69 15.17 -3.69
N ASN A 180 0.68 14.92 -4.53
CA ASN A 180 -0.73 15.12 -4.21
C ASN A 180 -1.42 13.86 -3.64
N TRP A 181 -0.68 12.76 -3.46
CA TRP A 181 -1.22 11.50 -2.95
C TRP A 181 -0.74 11.20 -1.54
N LEU A 182 -1.60 10.59 -0.74
CA LEU A 182 -1.30 10.11 0.60
C LEU A 182 -1.90 8.72 0.81
N GLN A 183 -1.13 7.80 1.37
CA GLN A 183 -1.59 6.47 1.81
C GLN A 183 -1.04 6.13 3.19
N GLY A 184 -1.85 5.48 4.02
CA GLY A 184 -1.37 5.01 5.31
C GLY A 184 -2.16 3.86 5.89
N ILE A 185 -1.51 3.18 6.83
CA ILE A 185 -2.05 2.04 7.56
C ILE A 185 -1.70 2.21 9.05
N VAL A 186 -2.67 1.94 9.92
CA VAL A 186 -2.46 1.78 11.37
C VAL A 186 -2.99 0.40 11.77
N HIS A 187 -2.21 -0.32 12.57
CA HIS A 187 -2.57 -1.59 13.18
C HIS A 187 -2.66 -1.43 14.70
N ASN A 188 -3.80 -1.79 15.27
CA ASN A 188 -3.96 -1.93 16.71
C ASN A 188 -3.53 -3.35 17.13
N LYS A 189 -2.37 -3.46 17.79
CA LYS A 189 -1.74 -4.72 18.20
C LYS A 189 -2.53 -5.46 19.29
N LYS A 190 -3.45 -4.79 20.00
CA LYS A 190 -4.23 -5.42 21.09
C LYS A 190 -5.41 -6.23 20.60
N ASN A 191 -6.09 -5.75 19.55
CA ASN A 191 -7.29 -6.39 19.01
C ASN A 191 -7.15 -6.78 17.52
N ASN A 192 -6.00 -6.49 16.91
CA ASN A 192 -5.68 -6.71 15.51
C ASN A 192 -6.48 -5.87 14.51
N ASP A 193 -7.17 -4.82 14.95
CA ASP A 193 -7.88 -3.92 14.03
C ASP A 193 -6.90 -3.21 13.10
N LEU A 194 -7.33 -3.06 11.84
CA LEU A 194 -6.63 -2.30 10.82
C LEU A 194 -7.42 -1.04 10.48
N HIS A 195 -6.69 0.04 10.27
CA HIS A 195 -7.21 1.30 9.77
C HIS A 195 -6.41 1.69 8.55
N VAL A 196 -7.07 2.17 7.50
CA VAL A 196 -6.44 2.43 6.20
C VAL A 196 -6.97 3.73 5.64
N ILE A 197 -6.07 4.53 5.06
CA ILE A 197 -6.44 5.74 4.32
C ILE A 197 -5.73 5.80 2.96
N ARG A 198 -6.46 6.26 1.94
CA ARG A 198 -5.90 6.88 0.72
C ARG A 198 -6.61 8.20 0.50
N ALA A 199 -5.85 9.27 0.32
CA ALA A 199 -6.40 10.58 0.04
C ALA A 199 -5.64 11.28 -1.10
N PHE A 200 -6.35 12.17 -1.79
CA PHE A 200 -5.82 13.02 -2.84
C PHE A 200 -5.96 14.50 -2.44
N LYS A 201 -4.92 15.30 -2.68
CA LYS A 201 -4.88 16.73 -2.34
C LYS A 201 -5.61 17.54 -3.40
N GLU A 202 -6.63 18.26 -2.99
CA GLU A 202 -7.39 19.22 -3.79
C GLU A 202 -7.12 20.65 -3.29
N ALA A 203 -7.67 21.65 -3.99
CA ALA A 203 -7.49 23.05 -3.63
C ALA A 203 -8.00 23.38 -2.21
N ASP A 204 -9.09 22.74 -1.79
CA ASP A 204 -9.79 23.02 -0.53
C ASP A 204 -9.47 22.03 0.59
N GLY A 205 -8.53 21.09 0.37
CA GLY A 205 -8.12 20.10 1.37
C GLY A 205 -7.87 18.73 0.78
N TRP A 206 -8.06 17.68 1.58
CA TRP A 206 -7.88 16.30 1.16
C TRP A 206 -9.21 15.65 0.82
N ARG A 207 -9.34 15.10 -0.38
CA ARG A 207 -10.43 14.18 -0.75
C ARG A 207 -10.03 12.76 -0.32
N GLU A 208 -10.78 12.20 0.61
CA GLU A 208 -10.65 10.79 0.97
C GLU A 208 -11.15 9.91 -0.18
N MET A 209 -10.31 8.98 -0.64
CA MET A 209 -10.63 8.02 -1.70
C MET A 209 -10.82 6.61 -1.14
N ILE A 210 -10.13 6.31 -0.04
CA ILE A 210 -10.26 5.06 0.73
C ILE A 210 -10.22 5.46 2.21
N GLY A 211 -11.25 5.06 2.95
CA GLY A 211 -11.27 5.06 4.40
C GLY A 211 -11.79 3.72 4.92
N TYR A 212 -11.00 3.02 5.73
CA TYR A 212 -11.40 1.76 6.38
C TYR A 212 -11.06 1.82 7.86
N GLY A 213 -12.00 1.46 8.72
CA GLY A 213 -11.86 1.63 10.17
C GLY A 213 -11.84 3.10 10.58
N ASN A 214 -11.04 3.47 11.58
CA ASN A 214 -10.99 4.84 12.09
C ASN A 214 -10.01 5.71 11.31
N THR A 215 -10.52 6.52 10.37
CA THR A 215 -9.68 7.43 9.57
C THR A 215 -9.22 8.66 10.34
N GLU A 216 -9.77 8.95 11.53
CA GLU A 216 -9.33 10.08 12.36
C GLU A 216 -7.89 9.94 12.84
N PHE A 217 -7.35 8.70 12.87
CA PHE A 217 -5.98 8.39 13.27
C PHE A 217 -4.91 8.97 12.33
N PHE A 218 -5.28 9.35 11.11
CA PHE A 218 -4.31 9.79 10.11
C PHE A 218 -4.17 11.32 10.08
N PRO A 219 -2.95 11.84 10.20
CA PRO A 219 -2.70 13.27 10.13
C PRO A 219 -2.69 13.74 8.66
N LEU A 220 -3.80 14.34 8.24
CA LEU A 220 -3.92 15.01 6.93
C LEU A 220 -3.36 16.44 6.94
N ASP A 221 -3.08 16.98 8.13
CA ASP A 221 -2.55 18.32 8.35
C ASP A 221 -1.16 18.25 9.04
N SER A 222 -0.73 19.34 9.67
CA SER A 222 0.55 19.40 10.38
C SER A 222 0.48 18.85 11.81
N GLU A 223 -0.69 18.51 12.34
CA GLU A 223 -0.86 17.95 13.68
C GLU A 223 -0.44 16.47 13.68
N LEU A 224 0.58 16.14 14.45
CA LEU A 224 1.12 14.78 14.53
C LEU A 224 0.44 13.90 15.58
N LYS A 225 -0.47 14.46 16.38
CA LYS A 225 -1.26 13.69 17.35
C LYS A 225 -2.71 13.65 16.88
N ARG A 226 -3.25 12.45 16.72
CA ARG A 226 -4.57 12.23 16.15
C ARG A 226 -5.33 11.20 16.97
N ALA A 227 -6.42 11.62 17.59
CA ALA A 227 -7.11 10.84 18.62
C ALA A 227 -6.11 10.32 19.67
N GLU A 228 -5.88 9.00 19.69
CA GLU A 228 -4.98 8.30 20.61
C GLU A 228 -3.65 7.88 19.97
N VAL A 229 -3.43 8.18 18.69
CA VAL A 229 -2.22 7.84 17.94
C VAL A 229 -1.31 9.06 17.84
N GLU A 230 -0.04 8.90 18.22
CA GLU A 230 1.00 9.91 18.04
C GLU A 230 1.95 9.50 16.91
N TRP A 231 2.27 10.43 16.02
CA TRP A 231 3.12 10.22 14.85
C TRP A 231 4.43 10.99 15.00
N LYS A 232 5.48 10.45 14.39
CA LYS A 232 6.76 11.14 14.18
C LYS A 232 7.05 11.20 12.69
N ARG A 233 7.68 12.29 12.25
CA ARG A 233 8.21 12.41 10.90
C ARG A 233 9.56 11.70 10.81
N ILE A 234 9.71 10.82 9.83
CA ILE A 234 10.96 10.08 9.57
C ILE A 234 11.57 10.41 8.19
N GLU A 235 10.80 11.08 7.34
CA GLU A 235 11.23 11.67 6.05
C GLU A 235 10.38 12.91 5.74
#